data_AF-A0A354BKL8-F1
#
_entry.id   AF-A0A354BKL8-F1
#
_cell.length_a   1.000
_cell.length_b   1.000
_cell.length_c   1.000
_cell.angle_alpha   90.00
_cell.angle_beta   90.00
_cell.angle_gamma   90.00
#
_symmetry.space_group_name_H-M   'P 1'
#
loop_
_entity.id
_entity.type
_entity.pdbx_description
1 polymer ?
#
loop_
_entity_poly.entity_id
_entity_poly.type
_entity_poly.pdbx_seq_one_letter_code
_entity_poly.pdbx_strand_id
1 'polypeptide(L)'
;MSTLYYILLFLVSVVVTLGGCALFTNAIEWLGKRLGISEGAVGSVFAAIGTTLPETSIPIIAIFFGESPEEIDVGLGAILGAPFMLSTLVLPILALLVVLYARAGKRTGQFHLNYRDVLTDLTFFMIGYLVALGCAFERSRLIHLIAAGGLICLYIYYMKLKFAPAEAGESGELDPLIFDKTATTPSHLMIAFQALLGLGGLILG
;
A
#
# COMPACT_ATOMS: atom_id res chain seq x y z
N MET A 1 -1.23 3.68 -34.42
CA MET A 1 -1.99 3.53 -33.16
C MET A 1 -2.84 4.79 -32.98
N SER A 2 -4.17 4.69 -32.95
CA SER A 2 -5.06 5.86 -32.85
C SER A 2 -5.21 6.32 -31.40
N THR A 3 -5.45 7.61 -31.15
CA THR A 3 -5.68 8.14 -29.79
C THR A 3 -6.78 7.40 -29.02
N LEU A 4 -7.83 6.97 -29.73
CA LEU A 4 -8.91 6.16 -29.17
C LEU A 4 -8.43 4.85 -28.56
N TYR A 5 -7.43 4.19 -29.17
CA TYR A 5 -6.85 2.96 -28.66
C TYR A 5 -6.17 3.18 -27.30
N TYR A 6 -5.39 4.26 -27.16
CA TYR A 6 -4.73 4.59 -25.88
C TYR A 6 -5.72 4.94 -24.78
N ILE A 7 -6.81 5.65 -25.10
CA ILE A 7 -7.86 5.96 -24.13
C ILE A 7 -8.55 4.68 -23.66
N LEU A 8 -8.85 3.76 -24.57
CA LEU A 8 -9.46 2.48 -24.22
C LEU A 8 -8.52 1.64 -23.35
N LEU A 9 -7.23 1.56 -23.70
CA LEU A 9 -6.24 0.87 -22.87
C LEU A 9 -6.15 1.47 -21.47
N PHE A 10 -6.11 2.80 -21.35
CA PHE A 10 -6.07 3.49 -20.07
C PHE A 10 -7.32 3.21 -19.21
N LEU A 11 -8.51 3.21 -19.80
CA LEU A 11 -9.73 2.90 -19.05
C LEU A 11 -9.74 1.44 -18.59
N VAL A 12 -9.28 0.52 -19.44
CA VAL A 12 -9.18 -0.90 -19.09
C VAL A 12 -8.16 -1.11 -17.98
N SER A 13 -6.97 -0.49 -18.05
CA SER A 13 -5.96 -0.60 -16.99
C SER A 13 -6.52 -0.13 -15.66
N VAL A 14 -7.11 1.07 -15.60
CA VAL A 14 -7.71 1.60 -14.36
C VAL A 14 -8.72 0.62 -13.76
N VAL A 15 -9.60 0.03 -14.57
CA VAL A 15 -10.60 -0.95 -14.07
C VAL A 15 -9.91 -2.21 -13.56
N VAL A 16 -8.91 -2.72 -14.28
CA VAL A 16 -8.16 -3.93 -13.89
C VAL A 16 -7.37 -3.69 -12.61
N THR A 17 -6.65 -2.57 -12.48
CA THR A 17 -5.89 -2.21 -11.28
C THR A 17 -6.82 -2.03 -10.07
N LEU A 18 -7.94 -1.31 -10.22
CA LEU A 18 -8.91 -1.12 -9.13
C LEU A 18 -9.54 -2.45 -8.69
N GLY A 19 -9.92 -3.31 -9.65
CA GLY A 19 -10.43 -4.64 -9.37
C GLY A 19 -9.38 -5.55 -8.71
N GLY A 20 -8.14 -5.50 -9.20
CA GLY A 20 -7.00 -6.23 -8.66
C GLY A 20 -6.70 -5.84 -7.21
N CYS A 21 -6.67 -4.54 -6.91
CA CYS A 21 -6.55 -4.00 -5.56
C CYS A 21 -7.63 -4.56 -4.64
N ALA A 22 -8.91 -4.46 -5.03
CA ALA A 22 -10.03 -4.91 -4.20
C ALA A 22 -10.00 -6.42 -3.92
N LEU A 23 -9.64 -7.24 -4.91
CA LEU A 23 -9.49 -8.68 -4.74
C LEU A 23 -8.31 -9.02 -3.83
N PHE A 24 -7.18 -8.35 -4.04
CA PHE A 24 -5.94 -8.59 -3.30
C PHE A 24 -6.08 -8.20 -1.82
N THR A 25 -6.55 -6.99 -1.51
CA THR A 25 -6.67 -6.53 -0.12
C THR A 25 -7.64 -7.39 0.68
N ASN A 26 -8.81 -7.70 0.12
CA ASN A 26 -9.79 -8.59 0.75
C ASN A 26 -9.22 -10.01 1.00
N ALA A 27 -8.44 -10.56 0.06
CA ALA A 27 -7.82 -11.87 0.24
C ALA A 27 -6.75 -11.85 1.35
N ILE A 28 -5.92 -10.80 1.40
CA ILE A 28 -4.87 -10.65 2.40
C ILE A 28 -5.45 -10.42 3.81
N GLU A 29 -6.56 -9.70 3.93
CA GLU A 29 -7.31 -9.56 5.20
C GLU A 29 -7.79 -10.92 5.72
N TRP A 30 -8.40 -11.72 4.85
CA TRP A 30 -8.80 -13.09 5.21
C TRP A 30 -7.62 -13.99 5.55
N LEU A 31 -6.49 -13.86 4.83
CA LEU A 31 -5.26 -14.59 5.12
C LEU A 31 -4.72 -14.22 6.51
N GLY A 32 -4.68 -12.93 6.84
CA GLY A 32 -4.25 -12.43 8.14
C GLY A 32 -5.09 -12.98 9.28
N LYS A 33 -6.42 -12.90 9.14
CA LYS A 33 -7.38 -13.44 10.12
C LYS A 33 -7.22 -14.96 10.31
N ARG A 34 -6.96 -15.70 9.24
CA ARG A 34 -6.71 -17.16 9.29
C ARG A 34 -5.40 -17.53 9.97
N LEU A 35 -4.37 -16.71 9.80
CA LEU A 35 -3.03 -16.94 10.34
C LEU A 35 -2.82 -16.33 11.73
N GLY A 36 -3.81 -15.59 12.26
CA GLY A 36 -3.70 -14.90 13.54
C GLY A 36 -2.74 -13.71 13.52
N ILE A 37 -2.54 -13.10 12.36
CA ILE A 37 -1.71 -11.91 12.17
C ILE A 37 -2.55 -10.68 12.56
N SER A 38 -1.93 -9.69 13.23
CA SER A 38 -2.59 -8.44 13.61
C SER A 38 -3.13 -7.68 12.39
N GLU A 39 -4.28 -7.02 12.54
CA GLU A 39 -4.85 -6.17 11.47
C GLU A 39 -3.85 -5.07 11.06
N GLY A 40 -3.09 -4.55 12.04
CA GLY A 40 -1.99 -3.62 11.81
C GLY A 40 -0.93 -4.16 10.84
N ALA A 41 -0.44 -5.39 10.99
CA ALA A 41 0.54 -5.96 10.05
C ALA A 41 -0.08 -6.29 8.69
N VAL A 42 -1.31 -6.79 8.66
CA VAL A 42 -2.05 -7.08 7.42
C VAL A 42 -2.20 -5.82 6.58
N GLY A 43 -2.72 -4.74 7.17
CA GLY A 43 -2.95 -3.48 6.48
C GLY A 43 -1.64 -2.76 6.14
N SER A 44 -0.77 -2.57 7.13
CA SER A 44 0.40 -1.69 6.98
C SER A 44 1.55 -2.33 6.21
N VAL A 45 1.61 -3.67 6.13
CA VAL A 45 2.67 -4.38 5.40
C VAL A 45 2.11 -5.09 4.18
N PHE A 46 1.23 -6.08 4.35
CA PHE A 46 0.84 -6.94 3.23
C PHE A 46 -0.05 -6.22 2.21
N ALA A 47 -1.11 -5.55 2.66
CA ALA A 47 -2.00 -4.81 1.79
C ALA A 47 -1.29 -3.59 1.16
N ALA A 48 -0.51 -2.86 1.96
CA ALA A 48 0.28 -1.71 1.50
C ALA A 48 1.23 -2.09 0.35
N ILE A 49 1.99 -3.19 0.48
CA ILE A 49 2.88 -3.66 -0.59
C ILE A 49 2.08 -3.88 -1.87
N GLY A 50 1.01 -4.68 -1.82
CA GLY A 50 0.23 -5.01 -3.03
C GLY A 50 -0.31 -3.78 -3.76
N THR A 51 -0.93 -2.86 -3.02
CA THR A 51 -1.54 -1.65 -3.60
C THR A 51 -0.53 -0.65 -4.16
N THR A 52 0.73 -0.72 -3.74
CA THR A 52 1.79 0.19 -4.19
C THR A 52 2.77 -0.47 -5.16
N LEU A 53 2.53 -1.74 -5.55
CA LEU A 53 3.38 -2.44 -6.52
C LEU A 53 3.46 -1.71 -7.88
N PRO A 54 2.33 -1.26 -8.49
CA PRO A 54 2.39 -0.55 -9.76
C PRO A 54 3.26 0.71 -9.66
N GLU A 55 3.08 1.50 -8.60
CA GLU A 55 3.81 2.74 -8.37
C GLU A 55 5.28 2.50 -8.02
N THR A 56 5.58 1.47 -7.23
CA THR A 56 6.96 1.10 -6.83
C THR A 56 7.74 0.50 -8.01
N SER A 57 7.06 -0.03 -9.02
CA SER A 57 7.72 -0.53 -10.23
C SER A 57 8.45 0.59 -10.98
N ILE A 58 7.91 1.82 -10.99
CA ILE A 58 8.49 2.98 -11.69
C ILE A 58 9.91 3.29 -11.20
N PRO A 59 10.15 3.53 -9.89
CA PRO A 59 11.51 3.77 -9.40
C PRO A 59 12.42 2.56 -9.51
N ILE A 60 11.91 1.32 -9.40
CA ILE A 60 12.71 0.11 -9.63
C ILE A 60 13.23 0.09 -11.07
N ILE A 61 12.35 0.32 -12.04
CA ILE A 61 12.73 0.35 -13.46
C ILE A 61 13.71 1.49 -13.72
N ALA A 62 13.44 2.69 -13.21
CA ALA A 62 14.32 3.85 -13.35
C ALA A 62 15.73 3.61 -12.78
N ILE A 63 15.85 2.97 -11.61
CA ILE A 63 17.14 2.75 -10.95
C ILE A 63 17.95 1.64 -11.62
N PHE A 64 17.29 0.55 -12.03
CA PHE A 64 18.00 -0.63 -12.56
C PHE A 64 18.14 -0.64 -14.09
N PHE A 65 17.22 0.01 -14.81
CA PHE A 65 17.13 -0.02 -16.27
C PHE A 65 17.13 1.37 -16.90
N GLY A 66 17.14 2.46 -16.11
CA GLY A 66 17.27 3.81 -16.65
C GLY A 66 18.68 4.03 -17.20
N GLU A 67 18.76 4.46 -18.46
CA GLU A 67 20.02 4.78 -19.14
C GLU A 67 20.28 6.29 -19.18
N SER A 68 19.21 7.10 -19.04
CA SER A 68 19.27 8.55 -19.10
C SER A 68 19.10 9.20 -17.71
N PRO A 69 19.70 10.39 -17.47
CA PRO A 69 19.46 11.17 -16.26
C PRO A 69 17.97 11.48 -16.04
N GLU A 70 17.23 11.73 -17.12
CA GLU A 70 15.80 12.03 -17.06
C GLU A 70 14.98 10.84 -16.53
N GLU A 71 15.31 9.61 -16.93
CA GLU A 71 14.64 8.39 -16.43
C GLU A 71 14.90 8.18 -14.93
N ILE A 72 16.11 8.47 -14.46
CA ILE A 72 16.46 8.40 -13.04
C ILE A 72 15.67 9.45 -12.24
N ASP A 73 15.55 10.66 -12.77
CA ASP A 73 14.78 11.75 -12.14
C ASP A 73 13.29 11.42 -12.05
N VAL A 74 12.72 10.70 -13.03
CA VAL A 74 11.35 10.19 -12.96
C VAL A 74 11.19 9.21 -11.79
N GLY A 75 12.15 8.32 -11.57
CA GLY A 75 12.15 7.41 -10.42
C GLY A 75 12.20 8.15 -9.08
N LEU A 76 13.06 9.15 -8.95
CA LEU A 76 13.11 10.01 -7.77
C LEU A 76 11.80 10.77 -7.55
N GLY A 77 11.22 11.29 -8.62
CA GLY A 77 9.91 11.95 -8.62
C GLY A 77 8.79 11.02 -8.13
N ALA A 78 8.79 9.75 -8.53
CA ALA A 78 7.82 8.76 -8.08
C ALA A 78 7.95 8.47 -6.57
N ILE A 79 9.18 8.29 -6.06
CA ILE A 79 9.44 8.02 -4.64
C ILE A 79 8.98 9.20 -3.77
N LEU A 80 9.38 10.42 -4.14
CA LEU A 80 9.07 11.61 -3.36
C LEU A 80 7.61 12.04 -3.54
N GLY A 81 7.06 11.88 -4.74
CA GLY A 81 5.71 12.32 -5.09
C GLY A 81 4.61 11.53 -4.42
N ALA A 82 4.79 10.22 -4.18
CA ALA A 82 3.75 9.37 -3.60
C ALA A 82 3.29 9.85 -2.20
N PRO A 83 4.17 10.13 -1.23
CA PRO A 83 3.76 10.70 0.05
C PRO A 83 3.10 12.09 -0.06
N PHE A 84 3.57 12.94 -0.97
CA PHE A 84 2.93 14.24 -1.21
C PHE A 84 1.52 14.09 -1.76
N MET A 85 1.29 13.18 -2.72
CA MET A 85 -0.04 12.88 -3.25
C MET A 85 -0.98 12.34 -2.15
N LEU A 86 -0.49 11.43 -1.30
CA LEU A 86 -1.28 10.89 -0.20
C LEU A 86 -1.71 11.99 0.78
N SER A 87 -0.76 12.84 1.20
CA SER A 87 -1.01 13.89 2.21
C SER A 87 -1.85 15.06 1.68
N THR A 88 -1.67 15.47 0.43
CA THR A 88 -2.31 16.67 -0.13
C THR A 88 -3.62 16.40 -0.87
N LEU A 89 -3.79 15.18 -1.40
CA LEU A 89 -4.95 14.84 -2.23
C LEU A 89 -5.78 13.72 -1.62
N VAL A 90 -5.17 12.56 -1.34
CA VAL A 90 -5.93 11.37 -0.91
C VAL A 90 -6.54 11.56 0.48
N LEU A 91 -5.77 11.97 1.48
CA LEU A 91 -6.26 12.13 2.85
C LEU A 91 -7.36 13.22 2.96
N PRO A 92 -7.22 14.42 2.34
CA PRO A 92 -8.30 15.42 2.36
C PRO A 92 -9.58 14.96 1.66
N ILE A 93 -9.47 14.28 0.51
CA ILE A 93 -10.64 13.73 -0.19
C ILE A 93 -11.31 12.66 0.68
N LEU A 94 -10.55 11.77 1.30
CA LEU A 94 -11.08 10.75 2.20
C LEU A 94 -11.83 11.40 3.39
N ALA A 95 -11.22 12.39 4.03
CA ALA A 95 -11.84 13.12 5.13
C ALA A 95 -13.14 13.82 4.70
N LEU A 96 -13.13 14.47 3.53
CA LEU A 96 -14.32 15.11 2.96
C LEU A 96 -15.43 14.09 2.69
N LEU A 97 -15.11 12.95 2.08
CA LEU A 97 -16.07 11.89 1.79
C LEU A 97 -16.68 11.34 3.08
N VAL A 98 -15.87 11.06 4.10
CA VAL A 98 -16.38 10.60 5.41
C VAL A 98 -17.37 11.60 6.01
N VAL A 99 -17.04 12.90 6.00
CA VAL A 99 -17.94 13.96 6.50
C VAL A 99 -19.23 14.05 5.70
N LEU A 100 -19.16 13.99 4.37
CA LEU A 100 -20.33 14.06 3.50
C LEU A 100 -21.27 12.86 3.70
N TYR A 101 -20.73 11.64 3.77
CA TYR A 101 -21.53 10.43 3.99
C TYR A 101 -22.13 10.36 5.40
N ALA A 102 -21.41 10.87 6.40
CA ALA A 102 -21.95 11.03 7.76
C ALA A 102 -23.11 12.04 7.79
N ARG A 103 -22.96 13.19 7.12
CA ARG A 103 -24.03 14.20 6.99
C ARG A 103 -25.23 13.70 6.20
N ALA A 104 -25.02 12.82 5.22
CA ALA A 104 -26.08 12.18 4.45
C ALA A 104 -26.79 11.05 5.23
N GLY A 105 -26.40 10.77 6.48
CA GLY A 105 -26.98 9.71 7.30
C GLY A 105 -26.66 8.28 6.82
N LYS A 106 -25.73 8.12 5.86
CA LYS A 106 -25.36 6.81 5.27
C LYS A 106 -24.28 6.08 6.07
N ARG A 107 -23.61 6.77 7.00
CA ARG A 107 -22.53 6.22 7.82
C ARG A 107 -22.56 6.88 9.21
N THR A 108 -22.14 6.16 10.24
CA THR A 108 -21.85 6.76 11.54
C THR A 108 -20.63 7.67 11.42
N GLY A 109 -20.67 8.84 12.07
CA GLY A 109 -19.52 9.77 12.09
C GLY A 109 -18.32 9.28 12.92
N GLN A 110 -18.37 8.04 13.43
CA GLN A 110 -17.31 7.45 14.24
C GLN A 110 -16.34 6.69 13.33
N PHE A 111 -15.13 7.20 13.24
CA PHE A 111 -14.01 6.56 12.57
C PHE A 111 -13.10 5.94 13.64
N HIS A 112 -13.16 4.62 13.79
CA HIS A 112 -12.30 3.90 14.71
C HIS A 112 -10.91 3.77 14.09
N LEU A 113 -9.99 4.62 14.54
CA LEU A 113 -8.58 4.55 14.22
C LEU A 113 -7.82 4.02 15.42
N ASN A 114 -6.98 3.02 15.21
CA ASN A 114 -5.95 2.70 16.17
C ASN A 114 -4.85 3.77 16.08
N TYR A 115 -4.97 4.81 16.92
CA TYR A 115 -4.03 5.93 16.94
C TYR A 115 -2.58 5.47 17.18
N ARG A 116 -2.37 4.39 17.95
CA ARG A 116 -1.02 3.86 18.20
C ARG A 116 -0.41 3.29 16.92
N ASP A 117 -1.18 2.55 16.14
CA ASP A 117 -0.72 2.00 14.86
C ASP A 117 -0.36 3.10 13.88
N VAL A 118 -1.26 4.08 13.71
CA VAL A 118 -1.04 5.21 12.80
C VAL A 118 0.18 6.03 13.19
N LEU A 119 0.35 6.32 14.50
CA LEU A 119 1.52 7.06 14.99
C LEU A 119 2.81 6.28 14.76
N THR A 120 2.77 4.95 14.94
CA THR A 120 3.91 4.08 14.64
C THR A 120 4.26 4.17 13.16
N ASP A 121 3.29 3.98 12.26
CA ASP A 121 3.50 4.04 10.81
C ASP A 121 4.08 5.39 10.37
N LEU A 122 3.48 6.48 10.83
CA LEU A 122 3.94 7.84 10.51
C LEU A 122 5.33 8.14 11.06
N THR A 123 5.67 7.64 12.26
CA THR A 123 6.99 7.86 12.86
C THR A 123 8.08 7.17 12.07
N PHE A 124 7.88 5.89 11.73
CA PHE A 124 8.83 5.13 10.92
C PHE A 124 8.97 5.72 9.52
N PHE A 125 7.85 6.11 8.90
CA PHE A 125 7.85 6.83 7.63
C PHE A 125 8.65 8.14 7.72
N MET A 126 8.38 8.99 8.72
CA MET A 126 9.08 10.26 8.93
C MET A 126 10.59 10.07 9.09
N ILE A 127 11.03 9.13 9.92
CA ILE A 127 12.45 8.84 10.14
C ILE A 127 13.10 8.39 8.82
N GLY A 128 12.49 7.43 8.13
CA GLY A 128 13.01 6.93 6.86
C GLY A 128 13.07 8.01 5.78
N TYR A 129 12.01 8.81 5.67
CA TYR A 129 11.91 9.89 4.70
C TYR A 129 12.94 11.00 4.96
N LEU A 130 13.18 11.37 6.22
CA LEU A 130 14.21 12.34 6.58
C LEU A 130 15.62 11.85 6.27
N VAL A 131 15.91 10.56 6.50
CA VAL A 131 17.19 9.95 6.12
C VAL A 131 17.38 9.97 4.60
N ALA A 132 16.34 9.59 3.85
CA ALA A 132 16.36 9.61 2.39
C ALA A 132 16.55 11.03 1.84
N LEU A 133 15.83 12.02 2.39
CA LEU A 133 15.97 13.42 1.99
C LEU A 133 17.36 13.98 2.37
N GLY A 134 17.88 13.62 3.53
CA GLY A 134 19.24 13.99 3.96
C GLY A 134 20.31 13.50 2.99
N CYS A 135 20.12 12.31 2.39
CA CYS A 135 21.02 11.79 1.37
C CYS A 135 21.06 12.64 0.09
N ALA A 136 20.02 13.42 -0.20
CA ALA A 136 20.00 14.30 -1.39
C ALA A 136 20.99 15.47 -1.29
N PHE A 137 21.32 15.92 -0.07
CA PHE A 137 22.25 17.02 0.16
C PHE A 137 23.72 16.57 0.25
N GLU A 138 23.95 15.27 0.39
CA GLU A 138 25.28 14.68 0.57
C GLU A 138 25.74 13.96 -0.69
N ARG A 139 27.02 14.11 -1.07
CA ARG A 139 27.59 13.49 -2.28
C ARG A 139 28.39 12.22 -1.97
N SER A 140 28.73 12.00 -0.69
CA SER A 140 29.54 10.85 -0.27
C SER A 140 28.82 9.51 -0.44
N ARG A 141 29.38 8.64 -1.30
CA ARG A 141 28.89 7.28 -1.55
C ARG A 141 28.84 6.42 -0.28
N LEU A 142 29.76 6.64 0.66
CA LEU A 142 29.77 5.89 1.92
C LEU A 142 28.53 6.22 2.76
N ILE A 143 28.12 7.49 2.81
CA ILE A 143 26.95 7.92 3.56
C ILE A 143 25.69 7.33 2.93
N HIS A 144 25.59 7.29 1.60
CA HIS A 144 24.47 6.64 0.91
C HIS A 144 24.39 5.14 1.19
N LEU A 145 25.52 4.42 1.22
CA LEU A 145 25.54 2.98 1.55
C LEU A 145 25.12 2.73 3.00
N ILE A 146 25.60 3.55 3.94
CA ILE A 146 25.20 3.46 5.36
C ILE A 146 23.71 3.75 5.50
N ALA A 147 23.20 4.78 4.84
CA ALA A 147 21.78 5.14 4.86
C ALA A 147 20.91 4.02 4.27
N ALA A 148 21.30 3.44 3.14
CA ALA A 148 20.59 2.31 2.54
C ALA A 148 20.51 1.10 3.49
N GLY A 149 21.64 0.71 4.09
CA GLY A 149 21.65 -0.35 5.10
C GLY A 149 20.79 -0.02 6.33
N GLY A 150 20.86 1.24 6.79
CA GLY A 150 20.06 1.74 7.91
C GLY A 150 18.55 1.70 7.62
N LEU A 151 18.12 2.10 6.43
CA LEU A 151 16.73 2.07 6.00
C LEU A 151 16.18 0.65 5.91
N ILE A 152 16.97 -0.29 5.39
CA ILE A 152 16.60 -1.72 5.35
C ILE A 152 16.44 -2.25 6.78
N CYS A 153 17.39 -1.98 7.67
CA CYS A 153 17.30 -2.37 9.08
C CYS A 153 16.09 -1.74 9.78
N LEU A 154 15.81 -0.46 9.51
CA LEU A 154 14.65 0.26 10.04
C LEU A 154 13.34 -0.39 9.59
N TYR A 155 13.23 -0.77 8.32
CA TYR A 155 12.06 -1.45 7.78
C TYR A 155 11.89 -2.86 8.37
N ILE A 156 12.98 -3.63 8.54
CA ILE A 156 12.92 -4.93 9.20
C ILE A 156 12.47 -4.79 10.66
N TYR A 157 12.96 -3.76 11.37
CA TYR A 157 12.55 -3.48 12.74
C TYR A 157 11.07 -3.06 12.82
N TYR A 158 10.62 -2.19 11.92
CA TYR A 158 9.21 -1.84 11.75
C TYR A 158 8.32 -3.07 11.55
N MET A 159 8.73 -3.97 10.65
CA MET A 159 8.02 -5.20 10.36
C MET A 159 7.95 -6.08 11.63
N LYS A 160 9.05 -6.26 12.37
CA LYS A 160 9.01 -7.01 13.63
C LYS A 160 8.04 -6.42 14.66
N LEU A 161 7.93 -5.10 14.74
CA LEU A 161 7.01 -4.44 15.66
C LEU A 161 5.55 -4.68 15.26
N LYS A 162 5.22 -4.59 13.96
CA LYS A 162 3.87 -4.79 13.46
C LYS A 162 3.41 -6.24 13.54
N PHE A 163 4.31 -7.19 13.33
CA PHE A 163 4.02 -8.62 13.44
C PHE A 163 3.94 -9.13 14.90
N ALA A 164 3.97 -8.24 15.89
CA ALA A 164 3.65 -8.61 17.26
C ALA A 164 2.22 -9.20 17.34
N PRO A 165 1.97 -10.15 18.27
CA PRO A 165 0.68 -10.82 18.37
C PRO A 165 -0.47 -9.81 18.50
N ALA A 166 -1.57 -10.05 17.77
CA ALA A 166 -2.77 -9.23 17.83
C ALA A 166 -3.25 -9.09 19.29
N GLU A 167 -3.55 -7.86 19.72
CA GLU A 167 -4.17 -7.65 21.02
C GLU A 167 -5.58 -8.27 21.01
N ALA A 168 -5.99 -8.89 22.13
CA ALA A 168 -7.29 -9.56 22.25
C ALA A 168 -8.43 -8.53 22.05
N GLY A 169 -9.04 -8.53 20.86
CA GLY A 169 -10.08 -7.57 20.47
C GLY A 169 -9.92 -6.98 19.07
N GLU A 170 -8.76 -7.17 18.43
CA GLU A 170 -8.50 -6.69 17.05
C GLU A 170 -9.21 -7.49 15.95
N SER A 171 -10.09 -8.45 16.24
CA SER A 171 -10.75 -9.23 15.18
C SER A 171 -12.03 -8.52 14.71
N GLY A 172 -11.90 -7.61 13.74
CA GLY A 172 -13.05 -7.00 13.06
C GLY A 172 -13.89 -8.04 12.28
N GLU A 173 -15.17 -7.70 12.05
CA GLU A 173 -15.96 -8.35 11.02
C GLU A 173 -15.36 -8.01 9.66
N LEU A 174 -14.92 -9.03 8.92
CA LEU A 174 -14.39 -8.85 7.56
C LEU A 174 -15.52 -8.97 6.56
N ASP A 175 -15.44 -8.19 5.48
CA ASP A 175 -16.31 -8.38 4.34
C ASP A 175 -16.15 -9.81 3.77
N PRO A 176 -17.24 -10.45 3.30
CA PRO A 176 -17.18 -11.79 2.72
C PRO A 176 -16.13 -11.87 1.62
N LEU A 177 -15.45 -13.02 1.51
CA LEU A 177 -14.48 -13.23 0.45
C LEU A 177 -15.18 -13.07 -0.91
N ILE A 178 -14.63 -12.23 -1.80
CA ILE A 178 -15.32 -11.85 -3.05
C ILE A 178 -15.65 -13.07 -3.93
N PHE A 179 -14.75 -14.06 -4.01
CA PHE A 179 -14.97 -15.31 -4.74
C PHE A 179 -15.69 -16.41 -3.94
N ASP A 180 -15.96 -16.21 -2.64
CA ASP A 180 -16.70 -17.14 -1.81
C ASP A 180 -17.56 -16.38 -0.78
N LYS A 181 -18.60 -15.71 -1.29
CA LYS A 181 -19.47 -14.82 -0.49
C LYS A 181 -20.33 -15.56 0.54
N THR A 182 -20.43 -16.88 0.42
CA THR A 182 -21.27 -17.75 1.25
C THR A 182 -20.49 -18.44 2.35
N ALA A 183 -19.17 -18.57 2.24
CA ALA A 183 -18.37 -19.20 3.28
C ALA A 183 -18.18 -18.26 4.47
N THR A 184 -18.61 -18.71 5.65
CA THR A 184 -18.28 -18.07 6.93
C THR A 184 -16.78 -18.10 7.23
N THR A 185 -16.09 -19.08 6.64
CA THR A 185 -14.65 -19.30 6.79
C THR A 185 -14.06 -19.83 5.48
N PRO A 186 -13.53 -18.96 4.59
CA PRO A 186 -13.06 -19.36 3.26
C PRO A 186 -11.78 -20.21 3.32
N SER A 187 -11.67 -21.21 2.42
CA SER A 187 -10.51 -22.11 2.39
C SER A 187 -9.21 -21.37 2.06
N HIS A 188 -8.06 -21.85 2.59
CA HIS A 188 -6.75 -21.26 2.28
C HIS A 188 -6.45 -21.24 0.77
N LEU A 189 -6.92 -22.25 0.03
CA LEU A 189 -6.77 -22.33 -1.42
C LEU A 189 -7.55 -21.21 -2.13
N MET A 190 -8.78 -20.94 -1.70
CA MET A 190 -9.59 -19.88 -2.30
C MET A 190 -9.02 -18.48 -1.99
N ILE A 191 -8.54 -18.29 -0.76
CA ILE A 191 -7.84 -17.06 -0.36
C ILE A 191 -6.59 -16.86 -1.23
N ALA A 192 -5.75 -17.89 -1.36
CA ALA A 192 -4.54 -17.82 -2.17
C ALA A 192 -4.86 -17.58 -3.65
N PHE A 193 -5.89 -18.24 -4.19
CA PHE A 193 -6.34 -18.02 -5.56
C PHE A 193 -6.79 -16.57 -5.80
N GLN A 194 -7.61 -16.02 -4.90
CA GLN A 194 -8.04 -14.62 -4.99
C GLN A 194 -6.87 -13.65 -4.88
N ALA A 195 -5.94 -13.89 -3.95
CA ALA A 195 -4.74 -13.06 -3.78
C ALA A 195 -3.88 -13.09 -5.04
N LEU A 196 -3.63 -14.26 -5.63
CA LEU A 196 -2.86 -14.40 -6.86
C LEU A 196 -3.54 -13.74 -8.07
N LEU A 197 -4.87 -13.86 -8.16
CA LEU A 197 -5.64 -13.23 -9.24
C LEU A 197 -5.63 -11.70 -9.09
N GLY A 198 -5.81 -11.19 -7.87
CA GLY A 198 -5.70 -9.77 -7.57
C GLY A 198 -4.31 -9.22 -7.87
N LEU A 199 -3.26 -9.94 -7.45
CA LEU A 199 -1.87 -9.60 -7.73
C LEU A 199 -1.57 -9.62 -9.24
N GLY A 200 -2.08 -10.60 -9.97
CA GLY A 200 -1.97 -10.65 -11.43
C GLY A 200 -2.63 -9.45 -12.10
N GLY A 201 -3.82 -9.04 -11.61
CA GLY A 201 -4.48 -7.81 -12.05
C GLY A 201 -3.63 -6.56 -11.79
N LEU A 202 -2.98 -6.46 -10.63
CA LEU A 202 -2.11 -5.34 -10.28
C LEU A 202 -0.84 -5.25 -11.14
N ILE A 203 -0.30 -6.39 -11.57
CA ILE A 203 0.89 -6.42 -12.41
C ILE A 203 0.55 -6.13 -13.89
N LEU A 204 -0.63 -6.54 -14.35
CA LEU A 204 -1.04 -6.46 -15.75
C LEU A 204 -1.83 -5.20 -16.10
N GLY A 205 -2.53 -4.60 -15.14
CA GLY A 205 -3.33 -3.39 -15.32
C GLY A 205 -2.46 -2.15 -15.19
#